data_AF-A0A2S8RY04-F1
#
_entry.id   AF-A0A2S8RY04-F1
#
_cell.length_a   1.000
_cell.length_b   1.000
_cell.length_c   1.000
_cell.angle_alpha   90.00
_cell.angle_beta   90.00
_cell.angle_gamma   90.00
#
_symmetry.space_group_name_H-M   'P 1'
#
loop_
_entity.id
_entity.type
_entity.pdbx_description
1 polymer ?
#
loop_
_entity_poly.entity_id
_entity_poly.type
_entity_poly.pdbx_seq_one_letter_code
_entity_poly.pdbx_strand_id
1 'polypeptide(L)' 'MAYFLRMGADYLEDAVKYTSKAGAIDTFRETSDELDRYGQSITASLHIADTMEEVVEYPDFVLERGPRGGVKVERA' A
#
# COMPACT_ATOMS: atom_id res chain seq x y z
N MET A 1 -0.73 -16.18 5.79
CA MET A 1 -0.41 -15.08 4.86
C MET A 1 -1.11 -13.79 5.25
N ALA A 2 -0.36 -12.75 5.53
CA ALA A 2 -0.84 -11.40 5.78
C ALA A 2 -0.38 -10.44 4.67
N TYR A 3 -0.91 -9.22 4.69
CA TYR A 3 -0.57 -8.17 3.75
C TYR A 3 -0.06 -6.97 4.54
N PHE A 4 1.15 -6.52 4.28
CA PHE A 4 1.78 -5.42 4.97
C PHE A 4 1.84 -4.22 4.02
N LEU A 5 1.07 -3.18 4.34
CA LEU A 5 0.97 -1.96 3.57
C LEU A 5 1.97 -0.94 4.09
N ARG A 6 2.91 -0.50 3.24
CA ARG A 6 3.84 0.59 3.54
C ARG A 6 3.49 1.79 2.68
N MET A 7 3.15 2.91 3.31
CA MET A 7 2.76 4.15 2.64
C MET A 7 4.00 4.98 2.30
N GLY A 8 4.02 5.59 1.11
CA GLY A 8 5.07 6.52 0.70
C GLY A 8 6.49 5.97 0.89
N ALA A 9 7.28 6.74 1.65
CA ALA A 9 8.68 6.46 1.95
C ALA A 9 8.91 6.04 3.41
N ASP A 10 7.87 5.50 4.07
CA ASP A 10 7.98 4.96 5.42
C ASP A 10 8.97 3.79 5.48
N TYR A 11 9.47 3.47 6.69
CA TYR A 11 10.34 2.32 6.88
C TYR A 11 9.55 1.00 6.75
N LEU A 12 10.24 -0.12 6.49
CA LEU A 12 9.56 -1.43 6.38
C LEU A 12 8.86 -1.81 7.68
N GLU A 13 9.48 -1.51 8.82
CA GLU A 13 8.92 -1.75 10.16
C GLU A 13 7.65 -0.96 10.46
N ASP A 14 7.41 0.14 9.74
CA ASP A 14 6.20 0.96 9.86
C ASP A 14 5.02 0.40 9.04
N ALA A 15 5.23 -0.69 8.30
CA ALA A 15 4.18 -1.28 7.49
C ALA A 15 2.99 -1.72 8.37
N VAL A 16 1.78 -1.45 7.91
CA VAL A 16 0.57 -1.80 8.65
C VAL A 16 0.07 -3.17 8.19
N LYS A 17 -0.17 -4.07 9.15
CA LYS A 17 -0.64 -5.43 8.87
C LYS A 17 -2.15 -5.47 8.58
N TYR A 18 -2.51 -6.14 7.49
CA TYR A 18 -3.87 -6.45 7.09
C TYR A 18 -4.06 -7.95 6.88
N THR A 19 -5.28 -8.43 7.16
CA THR A 19 -5.67 -9.82 6.94
C THR A 19 -6.10 -10.10 5.50
N SER A 20 -6.29 -9.07 4.68
CA SER A 20 -6.69 -9.20 3.28
C SER A 20 -6.06 -8.14 2.39
N LYS A 21 -5.79 -8.51 1.12
CA LYS A 21 -5.33 -7.59 0.08
C LYS A 21 -6.31 -6.44 -0.14
N ALA A 22 -7.60 -6.77 -0.17
CA ALA A 22 -8.67 -5.79 -0.38
C ALA A 22 -8.67 -4.72 0.72
N GLY A 23 -8.56 -5.12 2.00
CA GLY A 23 -8.50 -4.17 3.12
C GLY A 23 -7.31 -3.22 3.05
N ALA A 24 -6.13 -3.72 2.68
CA ALA A 24 -4.95 -2.87 2.48
C ALA A 24 -5.14 -1.87 1.32
N ILE A 25 -5.72 -2.32 0.20
CA ILE A 25 -6.01 -1.46 -0.96
C ILE A 25 -7.07 -0.41 -0.63
N ASP A 26 -8.12 -0.77 0.13
CA ASP A 26 -9.15 0.18 0.55
C ASP A 26 -8.56 1.26 1.45
N THR A 27 -7.69 0.92 2.40
CA THR A 27 -6.98 1.94 3.21
C THR A 27 -6.10 2.85 2.35
N PHE A 28 -5.32 2.29 1.42
CA PHE A 28 -4.55 3.13 0.49
C PHE A 28 -5.45 4.06 -0.32
N ARG A 29 -6.59 3.56 -0.83
CA ARG A 29 -7.56 4.37 -1.58
C ARG A 29 -8.03 5.56 -0.74
N GLU A 30 -8.49 5.32 0.49
CA GLU A 30 -8.98 6.36 1.40
C GLU A 30 -7.95 7.46 1.62
N THR A 31 -6.71 7.09 1.96
CA THR A 31 -5.61 8.06 2.14
C THR A 31 -5.28 8.79 0.84
N SER A 32 -5.23 8.07 -0.29
CA SER A 32 -4.91 8.67 -1.59
C SER A 32 -6.00 9.64 -2.06
N ASP A 33 -7.27 9.36 -1.78
CA ASP A 33 -8.40 10.22 -2.10
C ASP A 33 -8.44 11.46 -1.20
N GLU A 34 -7.99 11.35 0.05
CA GLU A 34 -7.83 12.51 0.93
C GLU A 34 -6.74 13.45 0.41
N LEU A 35 -5.56 12.90 0.04
CA LEU A 35 -4.45 13.68 -0.51
C LEU A 35 -4.79 14.32 -1.86
N ASP A 36 -5.54 13.61 -2.72
CA ASP A 36 -5.98 14.11 -4.03
C ASP A 36 -6.81 15.40 -3.90
N ARG A 37 -7.61 15.54 -2.83
CA ARG A 37 -8.37 16.79 -2.54
C ARG A 37 -7.48 18.01 -2.37
N TYR A 38 -6.22 17.80 -1.99
CA TYR A 38 -5.20 18.82 -1.83
C TYR A 38 -4.21 18.86 -3.00
N GLY A 39 -4.48 18.15 -4.09
CA GLY A 39 -3.59 18.06 -5.25
C GLY A 39 -2.30 17.28 -4.96
N GLN A 40 -2.30 16.45 -3.93
CA GLN A 40 -1.17 15.63 -3.53
C GLN A 40 -1.36 14.19 -3.98
N SER A 41 -0.26 13.49 -4.23
CA SER A 41 -0.26 12.08 -4.61
C SER A 41 0.67 11.28 -3.70
N ILE A 42 0.31 10.03 -3.44
CA ILE A 42 1.14 9.07 -2.72
C ILE A 42 1.15 7.74 -3.46
N THR A 43 2.26 7.02 -3.34
CA THR A 43 2.39 5.61 -3.73
C THR A 43 2.48 4.77 -2.47
N ALA A 44 2.09 3.51 -2.55
CA ALA A 44 2.32 2.56 -1.47
C ALA A 44 2.87 1.24 -2.03
N SER A 45 3.38 0.42 -1.13
CA SER A 45 3.84 -0.93 -1.46
C SER A 45 3.12 -1.94 -0.57
N LEU A 46 2.86 -3.12 -1.13
CA LEU A 46 2.22 -4.22 -0.44
C LEU A 46 3.16 -5.42 -0.43
N HIS A 47 3.43 -5.92 0.77
CA HIS A 47 4.28 -7.08 1.01
C HIS A 47 3.43 -8.24 1.54
N ILE A 48 3.66 -9.44 1.02
CA ILE A 48 3.00 -10.66 1.43
C ILE A 48 4.00 -11.46 2.27
N ALA A 49 3.70 -11.59 3.56
CA ALA A 49 4.52 -12.34 4.51
C ALA A 49 3.62 -12.94 5.60
N ASP A 50 4.12 -13.90 6.38
CA ASP A 50 3.37 -14.41 7.53
C ASP A 50 3.56 -13.53 8.77
N THR A 51 4.75 -12.92 8.91
CA THR A 51 5.11 -12.02 10.02
C THR A 51 5.77 -10.72 9.53
N MET A 52 5.89 -9.72 10.42
CA MET A 52 6.58 -8.45 10.11
C MET A 52 8.08 -8.66 9.87
N GLU A 53 8.69 -9.59 10.60
CA GLU A 53 10.13 -9.91 10.52
C GLU A 53 10.51 -10.52 9.16
N GLU A 54 9.53 -11.09 8.45
CA GLU A 54 9.68 -11.66 7.11
C GLU A 54 9.44 -10.64 5.99
N VAL A 55 9.05 -9.40 6.31
CA VAL A 55 8.86 -8.34 5.31
C VAL A 55 10.23 -7.95 4.76
N VAL A 56 10.36 -7.99 3.43
CA VAL A 56 11.61 -7.69 2.71
C VAL A 56 11.52 -6.36 1.96
N GLU A 57 12.64 -5.89 1.44
CA GLU A 57 12.70 -4.61 0.72
C GLU A 57 11.87 -4.59 -0.57
N TYR A 58 11.82 -5.72 -1.28
CA TYR A 58 11.12 -5.86 -2.54
C TYR A 58 9.65 -6.25 -2.31
N PRO A 59 8.69 -5.35 -2.63
CA PRO A 59 7.28 -5.65 -2.43
C PRO A 59 6.72 -6.62 -3.47
N ASP A 60 5.59 -7.23 -3.18
CA ASP A 60 4.81 -8.01 -4.15
C ASP A 60 3.99 -7.13 -5.08
N PHE A 61 3.53 -5.98 -4.58
CA PHE A 61 2.77 -5.01 -5.36
C PHE A 61 3.15 -3.58 -5.05
N VAL A 62 3.04 -2.73 -6.07
CA VAL A 62 3.03 -1.27 -5.95
C VAL A 62 1.60 -0.77 -6.18
N LEU A 63 1.18 0.17 -5.34
CA LEU A 63 -0.13 0.81 -5.37
C LEU A 63 0.03 2.28 -5.74
N GLU A 64 -0.75 2.72 -6.72
CA GLU A 64 -0.80 4.12 -7.16
C GLU A 64 -2.25 4.55 -7.38
N ARG A 65 -2.53 5.84 -7.18
CA ARG A 65 -3.83 6.38 -7.56
C ARG A 65 -3.89 6.57 -9.08
N GLY A 66 -4.88 5.97 -9.72
CA GLY A 66 -5.14 6.11 -11.14
C GLY A 66 -5.85 7.43 -11.49
N PRO A 67 -5.84 7.83 -12.78
CA PRO A 67 -6.35 9.13 -13.25
C PRO A 67 -7.87 9.30 -13.09
N ARG A 68 -8.60 8.24 -12.74
CA ARG A 68 -10.07 8.25 -12.51
C ARG A 68 -10.44 7.92 -11.06
N GLY A 69 -9.49 8.00 -10.13
CA GLY A 69 -9.69 7.70 -8.71
C GLY A 69 -9.73 6.22 -8.33
N GLY A 70 -9.55 5.30 -9.29
CA GLY A 70 -9.31 3.89 -8.97
C GLY A 70 -7.87 3.67 -8.49
N VAL A 71 -7.62 2.60 -7.72
CA VAL A 71 -6.27 2.17 -7.36
C VAL A 71 -5.68 1.32 -8.47
N LYS A 72 -4.53 1.73 -9.02
CA LYS A 72 -3.69 0.90 -9.88
C LYS A 72 -2.86 -0.01 -8.98
N VAL A 73 -2.92 -1.31 -9.25
CA VAL A 73 -2.15 -2.35 -8.56
C VAL A 73 -1.23 -3.01 -9.57
N GLU A 74 0.07 -2.82 -9.40
CA GLU A 74 1.09 -3.38 -10.28
C GLU A 74 1.90 -4.42 -9.51
N ARG A 75 2.22 -5.55 -10.13
CA ARG A 75 3.10 -6.56 -9.54
C ARG A 75 4.55 -6.11 -9.73
N ALA A 76 5.35 -6.14 -8.66
CA ALA A 76 6.76 -5.78 -8.68
C ALA A 76 7.67 -7.00 -8.90
#